data_AF-A0A2T0RD63-F1
#
_entry.id   AF-A0A2T0RD63-F1
#
_cell.length_a   1.000
_cell.length_b   1.000
_cell.length_c   1.000
_cell.angle_alpha   90.00
_cell.angle_beta   90.00
_cell.angle_gamma   90.00
#
_symmetry.space_group_name_H-M   'P 1'
#
loop_
_entity.id
_entity.type
_entity.pdbx_description
1 polymer ?
#
loop_
_entity_poly.entity_id
_entity_poly.type
_entity_poly.pdbx_seq_one_letter_code
_entity_poly.pdbx_strand_id
1 'polypeptide(L)' 'MGSERSPFLFGVKLTRTASGGMAVLWSDNLIGWLHASIGDRWNAYVCGPRADDPGRPIGRFTKEEAVRRIALEAGWREPT' A
#
# COMPACT_ATOMS: atom_id res chain seq x y z
N MET A 1 -2.80 -13.46 11.19
CA MET A 1 -2.94 -12.34 10.21
C MET A 1 -1.82 -12.53 9.19
N GLY A 2 -2.12 -12.69 7.91
CA GLY A 2 -1.12 -13.06 6.89
C GLY A 2 -0.44 -11.83 6.28
N SER A 3 0.89 -11.84 6.24
CA SER A 3 1.70 -10.86 5.50
C SER A 3 2.33 -11.55 4.30
N GLU A 4 2.19 -10.97 3.11
CA GLU A 4 2.85 -11.44 1.88
C GLU A 4 3.85 -10.39 1.38
N ARG A 5 4.98 -10.85 0.83
CA ARG A 5 5.86 -9.94 0.09
C ARG A 5 5.14 -9.53 -1.18
N SER A 6 5.18 -8.23 -1.50
CA SER A 6 4.66 -7.76 -2.78
C SER A 6 5.47 -8.42 -3.90
N PRO A 7 4.84 -9.15 -4.84
CA PRO A 7 5.55 -9.66 -6.02
C PRO A 7 5.94 -8.53 -6.99
N PHE A 8 5.45 -7.31 -6.75
CA PHE A 8 5.56 -6.19 -7.68
C PHE A 8 6.72 -5.24 -7.38
N LEU A 9 7.16 -5.15 -6.12
CA LEU A 9 8.19 -4.21 -5.66
C LEU A 9 9.03 -4.82 -4.53
N PHE A 10 10.35 -4.77 -4.70
CA PHE A 10 11.29 -5.23 -3.70
C PHE A 10 11.20 -4.39 -2.42
N GLY A 11 11.24 -5.06 -1.25
CA GLY A 11 11.16 -4.40 0.05
C GLY A 11 9.76 -3.95 0.46
N VAL A 12 8.74 -4.08 -0.40
CA VAL A 12 7.34 -3.81 -0.07
C VAL A 12 6.65 -5.08 0.43
N LYS A 13 5.92 -4.97 1.53
CA LYS A 13 5.10 -6.04 2.12
C LYS A 13 3.64 -5.60 2.16
N LEU A 14 2.74 -6.53 1.92
CA LEU A 14 1.29 -6.36 2.08
C LEU A 14 0.84 -7.14 3.29
N THR A 15 0.17 -6.47 4.23
CA THR A 15 -0.41 -7.11 5.41
C THR A 15 -1.90 -6.92 5.43
N ARG A 16 -2.66 -8.02 5.46
CA ARG A 16 -4.13 -7.94 5.50
C ARG A 16 -4.59 -7.38 6.84
N THR A 17 -5.45 -6.36 6.82
CA THR A 17 -6.02 -5.76 8.04
C THR A 17 -7.26 -6.52 8.51
N ALA A 18 -7.64 -6.35 9.76
CA ALA A 18 -8.88 -6.93 10.31
C ALA A 18 -10.14 -6.45 9.57
N SER A 19 -10.10 -5.24 8.98
CA SER A 19 -11.18 -4.65 8.19
C SER A 19 -11.23 -5.12 6.73
N GLY A 20 -10.40 -6.08 6.34
CA GLY A 20 -10.39 -6.65 4.98
C GLY A 20 -9.61 -5.84 3.94
N GLY A 21 -8.96 -4.74 4.35
CA GLY A 21 -8.00 -4.01 3.52
C GLY A 21 -6.59 -4.63 3.56
N MET A 22 -5.63 -3.93 2.97
CA MET A 22 -4.20 -4.27 3.05
C MET A 22 -3.39 -3.03 3.45
N ALA A 23 -2.54 -3.18 4.45
CA ALA A 23 -1.47 -2.24 4.75
C ALA A 23 -0.32 -2.45 3.77
N VAL A 24 0.19 -1.36 3.21
CA VAL A 24 1.38 -1.35 2.36
C VAL A 24 2.54 -0.87 3.21
N LEU A 25 3.52 -1.75 3.42
CA LEU A 25 4.68 -1.50 4.26
C LEU A 25 5.94 -1.49 3.41
N TRP A 26 6.83 -0.53 3.64
CA TRP A 26 8.19 -0.54 3.10
C TRP A 26 9.20 -0.47 4.23
N SER A 27 10.11 -1.45 4.30
CA SER A 27 11.06 -1.58 5.42
C SER A 27 10.35 -1.52 6.78
N ASP A 28 9.19 -2.17 6.87
CA ASP A 28 8.29 -2.20 8.02
C ASP A 28 7.67 -0.85 8.44
N ASN A 29 7.87 0.20 7.66
CA ASN A 29 7.15 1.47 7.79
C ASN A 29 5.87 1.44 6.96
N LEU A 30 4.76 1.85 7.56
CA LEU A 30 3.51 2.05 6.84
C LEU A 30 3.65 3.21 5.86
N ILE A 31 3.44 2.93 4.57
CA ILE A 31 3.46 3.92 3.50
C ILE A 31 2.08 4.14 2.87
N GLY A 32 1.11 3.28 3.14
CA GLY A 32 -0.25 3.46 2.66
C GLY A 32 -1.17 2.27 2.89
N TRP A 33 -2.38 2.38 2.35
CA TRP A 33 -3.43 1.38 2.48
C TRP A 33 -4.14 1.10 1.15
N LEU A 34 -4.60 -0.14 1.01
CA LEU A 34 -5.56 -0.55 0.01
C LEU A 34 -6.87 -0.91 0.72
N HIS A 35 -7.97 -0.27 0.34
CA HIS A 35 -9.27 -0.47 0.99
C HIS A 35 -10.42 -0.57 -0.04
N ALA A 36 -11.46 -1.32 0.31
CA ALA A 36 -12.69 -1.54 -0.46
C ALA A 36 -12.43 -1.84 -1.95
N SER A 37 -12.24 -3.12 -2.28
CA SER A 37 -12.13 -3.56 -3.68
C SER A 37 -13.49 -3.62 -4.37
N ILE A 38 -13.58 -3.09 -5.59
CA ILE A 38 -14.70 -3.32 -6.51
C ILE A 38 -14.12 -3.95 -7.78
N GLY A 39 -14.48 -5.21 -8.03
CA GLY A 39 -13.83 -6.01 -9.06
C GLY A 39 -12.35 -6.23 -8.74
N ASP A 40 -11.46 -5.96 -9.69
CA ASP A 40 -10.01 -6.05 -9.56
C ASP A 40 -9.36 -4.74 -9.05
N ARG A 41 -10.16 -3.70 -8.81
CA ARG A 41 -9.66 -2.37 -8.44
C ARG A 41 -9.84 -2.04 -6.96
N TRP A 42 -8.83 -1.43 -6.38
CA TRP A 42 -8.70 -1.07 -4.96
C TRP A 42 -8.62 0.44 -4.80
N ASN A 43 -9.29 1.00 -3.78
CA ASN A 43 -9.01 2.39 -3.40
C ASN A 43 -7.65 2.43 -2.69
N ALA A 44 -6.78 3.31 -3.17
CA ALA A 44 -5.42 3.47 -2.70
C ALA A 44 -5.28 4.76 -1.91
N TYR A 45 -4.56 4.68 -0.80
CA TYR A 45 -4.29 5.80 0.10
C TYR A 45 -2.80 5.83 0.42
N VAL A 46 -2.18 7.01 0.36
CA VAL A 46 -0.79 7.22 0.79
C VAL A 46 -0.78 7.79 2.20
N CYS A 47 0.00 7.21 3.09
CA CYS A 47 0.19 7.72 4.45
C CYS A 47 1.39 8.68 4.49
N GLY A 48 1.27 9.75 5.27
CA GLY A 48 2.42 10.49 5.74
C GLY A 48 3.24 9.68 6.76
N PRO A 49 4.31 10.27 7.32
CA PRO A 49 5.26 9.58 8.20
C PRO A 49 4.67 9.18 9.58
N ARG A 50 3.38 9.44 9.82
CA ARG A 50 2.72 9.15 11.10
C ARG A 50 1.82 7.94 10.97
N ALA A 51 1.94 7.02 11.94
CA ALA A 51 1.22 5.75 11.93
C ALA A 51 -0.30 5.88 12.09
N ASP A 52 -0.79 7.01 12.60
CA ASP A 52 -2.20 7.34 12.76
C ASP A 52 -2.79 8.13 11.58
N ASP A 53 -2.00 8.37 10.52
CA ASP A 53 -2.48 9.06 9.33
C ASP A 53 -3.51 8.16 8.59
N PRO A 54 -4.77 8.60 8.45
CA PRO A 54 -5.80 7.85 7.73
C PRO A 54 -5.46 7.65 6.24
N GLY A 55 -4.46 8.39 5.74
CA GLY A 55 -3.95 8.33 4.39
C GLY A 55 -4.73 9.23 3.45
N ARG A 56 -4.01 9.95 2.58
CA ARG A 56 -4.61 10.74 1.51
C ARG A 56 -5.03 9.81 0.37
N PRO A 57 -6.29 9.86 -0.12
CA PRO A 57 -6.70 9.07 -1.26
C PRO A 57 -5.93 9.49 -2.52
N ILE A 58 -5.42 8.52 -3.26
CA ILE A 58 -4.67 8.75 -4.51
C ILE A 58 -5.36 8.16 -5.75
N GLY A 59 -6.44 7.39 -5.55
CA GLY A 59 -7.30 6.91 -6.63
C GLY A 59 -7.70 5.45 -6.49
N ARG A 60 -8.15 4.87 -7.60
CA ARG A 60 -8.60 3.47 -7.67
C ARG A 60 -7.92 2.73 -8.81
N PHE A 61 -7.14 1.71 -8.48
CA PHE A 61 -6.25 1.02 -9.42
C PHE A 61 -6.30 -0.49 -9.23
N THR A 62 -5.73 -1.25 -10.17
CA THR A 62 -5.42 -2.66 -9.90
C THR A 62 -4.52 -2.77 -8.67
N LYS A 63 -4.49 -3.93 -8.01
CA LYS A 63 -3.66 -4.12 -6.81
C LYS A 63 -2.20 -3.74 -7.05
N GLU A 64 -1.63 -4.21 -8.16
CA GLU A 64 -0.24 -3.92 -8.56
C GLU A 64 0.01 -2.43 -8.75
N GLU A 65 -0.82 -1.75 -9.55
CA GLU A 65 -0.62 -0.32 -9.80
C GLU A 65 -0.85 0.51 -8.53
N ALA A 66 -1.82 0.13 -7.69
CA ALA A 66 -2.04 0.80 -6.42
C ALA A 66 -0.79 0.76 -5.52
N VAL A 67 -0.15 -0.41 -5.41
CA VAL A 67 1.10 -0.57 -4.64
C VAL A 67 2.23 0.29 -5.22
N ARG A 68 2.37 0.33 -6.55
CA ARG A 68 3.35 1.20 -7.22
C ARG A 68 3.11 2.68 -6.97
N ARG A 69 1.87 3.14 -7.11
CA ARG A 69 1.50 4.54 -6.88
C ARG A 69 1.74 4.96 -5.43
N ILE A 70 1.35 4.12 -4.46
CA ILE A 70 1.60 4.36 -3.04
C ILE A 70 3.11 4.49 -2.78
N ALA A 71 3.92 3.57 -3.29
CA ALA A 71 5.37 3.61 -3.11
C ALA A 71 5.98 4.90 -3.69
N LEU A 72 5.62 5.27 -4.92
CA LEU A 72 6.10 6.48 -5.58
C LEU A 72 5.72 7.75 -4.81
N GLU A 73 4.46 7.87 -4.38
CA GLU A 73 3.97 9.02 -3.60
C GLU A 73 4.63 9.10 -2.21
N ALA A 74 4.97 7.94 -1.62
CA ALA A 74 5.71 7.85 -0.35
C ALA A 74 7.22 8.11 -0.51
N GLY A 75 7.70 8.42 -1.72
CA GLY A 75 9.12 8.70 -1.98
C GLY A 75 10.01 7.46 -2.02
N TRP A 76 9.43 6.25 -2.14
CA TRP A 76 10.18 5.03 -2.39
C TRP A 76 10.96 5.15 -3.69
N ARG A 77 12.20 4.67 -3.69
CA ARG A 77 13.04 4.53 -4.88
C ARG A 77 13.53 3.10 -4.96
N GLU A 78 13.60 2.57 -6.18
CA GLU A 78 14.24 1.28 -6.42
C GLU A 78 15.67 1.32 -5.86
N PRO A 79 16.09 0.30 -5.09
CA PRO A 79 17.50 0.13 -4.78
C PRO A 79 18.24 -0.10 -6.11
N THR A 80 19.21 0.77 -6.41
CA THR A 80 20.18 0.63 -7.51
C THR A 80 21.13 -0.52 -7.27
#